data_AF-A0AAD7HN22-F1
#
_entry.id   AF-A0AAD7HN22-F1
#
_cell.length_a   1.000
_cell.length_b   1.000
_cell.length_c   1.000
_cell.angle_alpha   90.00
_cell.angle_beta   90.00
_cell.angle_gamma   90.00
#
_symmetry.space_group_name_H-M   'P 1'
#
loop_
_entity.id
_entity.type
_entity.pdbx_description
1 polymer ?
#
loop_
_entity_poly.entity_id
_entity_poly.type
_entity_poly.pdbx_seq_one_letter_code
_entity_poly.pdbx_strand_id
1 'polypeptide(L)'
;MHGRCLYYSAIVAPNAGLASYPEWFPVILHVHQEEIPFGTTEYAEQSAETQLELFPTLLQTEAAQPGPVTKRRPTDGEVEAIRKAAGKRWEYGIEMNPFQRPGQRPVPTKLPNVPNGFTVRVVGK
;
A
#
# COMPACT_ATOMS: atom_id res chain seq x y z
N MET A 1 -23.06 10.51 19.33
CA MET A 1 -22.78 10.91 17.93
C MET A 1 -21.29 11.18 17.82
N HIS A 2 -20.50 10.23 17.33
CA HIS A 2 -19.05 10.40 17.15
C HIS A 2 -18.76 10.51 15.65
N GLY A 3 -18.22 11.64 15.23
CA GLY A 3 -17.92 11.96 13.85
C GLY A 3 -16.88 11.01 13.26
N ARG A 4 -17.30 10.21 12.28
CA ARG A 4 -16.41 9.64 11.27
C ARG A 4 -16.56 10.47 10.01
N CYS A 5 -15.83 11.57 9.96
CA CYS A 5 -15.50 12.28 8.73
C CYS A 5 -14.08 11.79 8.42
N LEU A 6 -13.89 10.79 7.58
CA LEU A 6 -13.60 10.92 6.15
C LEU A 6 -13.89 9.55 5.50
N TYR A 7 -14.96 9.44 4.71
CA TYR A 7 -15.30 8.19 4.01
C TYR A 7 -14.63 8.21 2.63
N TYR A 8 -13.34 7.87 2.57
CA TYR A 8 -12.68 7.70 1.29
C TYR A 8 -13.20 6.43 0.62
N SER A 9 -13.74 6.55 -0.59
CA SER A 9 -14.16 5.38 -1.38
C SER A 9 -12.97 4.66 -2.02
N ALA A 10 -11.84 5.35 -2.18
CA ALA A 10 -10.57 4.81 -2.63
C ALA A 10 -9.43 5.79 -2.31
N ILE A 11 -8.20 5.29 -2.29
CA ILE A 11 -6.96 6.07 -2.21
C ILE A 11 -6.11 5.76 -3.45
N VAL A 12 -5.47 6.80 -4.01
CA VAL A 12 -4.48 6.67 -5.09
C VAL A 12 -3.22 7.42 -4.68
N ALA A 13 -2.07 6.75 -4.69
CA ALA A 13 -0.79 7.32 -4.29
C ALA A 13 0.21 7.23 -5.45
N PRO A 14 0.31 8.24 -6.32
CA PRO A 14 1.19 8.17 -7.50
C PRO A 14 2.67 8.30 -7.13
N ASN A 15 3.50 7.35 -7.56
CA ASN A 15 4.96 7.33 -7.35
C ASN A 15 5.34 7.54 -5.87
N ALA A 16 4.60 6.86 -5.01
CA ALA A 16 4.61 7.16 -3.60
C ALA A 16 5.78 6.52 -2.84
N GLY A 17 6.45 5.52 -3.42
CA GLY A 17 7.51 4.75 -2.77
C GLY A 17 7.04 4.24 -1.42
N LEU A 18 5.95 3.46 -1.37
CA LEU A 18 5.26 3.16 -0.11
C LEU A 18 6.15 2.39 0.88
N ALA A 19 7.18 1.71 0.38
CA ALA A 19 8.20 1.04 1.18
C ALA A 19 9.42 1.91 1.49
N SER A 20 9.60 3.02 0.78
CA SER A 20 10.74 3.93 0.92
C SER A 20 10.52 5.01 1.98
N TYR A 21 9.26 5.38 2.25
CA TYR A 21 8.90 6.44 3.18
C TYR A 21 8.00 5.90 4.31
N PRO A 22 8.49 5.84 5.56
CA PRO A 22 7.72 5.34 6.71
C PRO A 22 6.42 6.10 6.97
N GLU A 23 6.27 7.31 6.45
CA GLU A 23 5.06 8.13 6.51
C GLU A 23 3.86 7.45 5.84
N TRP A 24 4.08 6.51 4.93
CA TRP A 24 3.01 5.71 4.32
C TRP A 24 2.52 4.56 5.21
N PHE A 25 3.29 4.15 6.23
CA PHE A 25 2.94 2.99 7.04
C PHE A 25 1.59 3.13 7.75
N PRO A 26 1.25 4.29 8.37
CA PRO A 26 -0.09 4.49 8.92
C PRO A 26 -1.20 4.37 7.86
N VAL A 27 -0.95 4.82 6.62
CA VAL A 27 -1.93 4.73 5.53
C VAL A 27 -2.11 3.28 5.11
N ILE A 28 -1.01 2.54 4.91
CA ILE A 28 -1.03 1.12 4.57
C ILE A 28 -1.81 0.35 5.64
N LEU A 29 -1.51 0.55 6.92
CA LEU A 29 -2.26 -0.10 8.01
C LEU A 29 -3.74 0.24 7.94
N HIS A 30 -4.08 1.52 7.80
CA HIS A 30 -5.47 1.98 7.80
C HIS A 30 -6.28 1.40 6.64
N VAL A 31 -5.75 1.38 5.42
CA VAL A 31 -6.48 0.83 4.27
C VAL A 31 -6.69 -0.67 4.38
N HIS A 32 -5.78 -1.41 5.02
CA HIS A 32 -5.97 -2.84 5.28
C HIS A 32 -6.97 -3.10 6.40
N GLN A 33 -6.96 -2.28 7.46
CA GLN A 33 -7.93 -2.38 8.58
C GLN A 33 -9.36 -2.12 8.11
N GLU A 34 -9.55 -1.07 7.32
CA GLU A 34 -10.88 -0.61 6.86
C GLU A 34 -11.27 -1.18 5.50
N GLU A 35 -10.40 -2.02 4.90
CA GLU A 35 -10.56 -2.57 3.55
C GLU A 35 -10.84 -1.50 2.46
N ILE A 36 -10.23 -0.31 2.60
CA ILE A 36 -10.39 0.81 1.66
C ILE A 36 -9.61 0.49 0.37
N PRO A 37 -10.23 0.55 -0.82
CA PRO A 37 -9.52 0.36 -2.08
C PRO A 37 -8.30 1.29 -2.18
N PHE A 38 -7.12 0.72 -2.45
CA PHE A 38 -5.88 1.48 -2.49
C PHE A 38 -4.99 1.04 -3.65
N GLY A 39 -4.63 2.00 -4.50
CA GLY A 39 -3.69 1.81 -5.60
C GLY A 39 -2.50 2.78 -5.53
N THR A 40 -1.35 2.32 -6.00
CA THR A 40 -0.16 3.16 -6.22
C THR A 40 0.40 2.91 -7.62
N THR A 41 1.22 3.84 -8.10
CA THR A 41 2.02 3.61 -9.31
C THR A 41 3.49 3.51 -8.97
N GLU A 42 4.20 2.65 -9.67
CA GLU A 42 5.63 2.41 -9.48
C GLU A 42 6.43 2.59 -10.77
N TYR A 43 7.68 2.98 -10.58
CA TYR A 43 8.60 3.22 -11.68
C TYR A 43 9.08 1.91 -12.32
N ALA A 44 9.39 0.91 -11.50
CA ALA A 44 9.95 -0.36 -11.88
C ALA A 44 9.17 -1.51 -11.24
N GLU A 45 9.06 -2.64 -11.95
CA GLU A 45 8.40 -3.85 -11.45
C GLU A 45 9.05 -4.34 -10.15
N GLN A 46 10.38 -4.31 -10.10
CA GLN A 46 11.14 -4.71 -8.91
C GLN A 46 10.86 -3.80 -7.70
N SER A 47 10.59 -2.51 -7.94
CA SER A 47 10.17 -1.57 -6.89
C SER A 47 8.80 -1.97 -6.34
N ALA A 48 7.86 -2.31 -7.24
CA ALA A 48 6.56 -2.82 -6.86
C ALA A 48 6.65 -4.15 -6.08
N GLU A 49 7.46 -5.11 -6.54
CA GLU A 49 7.68 -6.39 -5.85
C GLU A 49 8.22 -6.18 -4.42
N THR A 50 9.28 -5.37 -4.29
CA THR A 50 9.87 -5.03 -2.98
C THR A 50 8.83 -4.41 -2.05
N GLN A 51 7.96 -3.56 -2.59
CA GLN A 51 6.90 -2.93 -1.84
C GLN A 51 5.85 -3.94 -1.33
N LEU A 52 5.50 -4.93 -2.16
CA LEU A 52 4.55 -5.97 -1.78
C LEU A 52 5.08 -6.91 -0.68
N GLU A 53 6.39 -7.18 -0.67
CA GLU A 53 7.02 -7.97 0.39
C GLU A 53 6.97 -7.28 1.76
N LEU A 54 6.93 -5.94 1.77
CA LEU A 54 6.88 -5.18 3.01
C LEU A 54 5.52 -5.25 3.71
N PHE A 55 4.41 -5.25 2.96
CA PHE A 55 3.08 -5.08 3.55
C PHE A 55 2.70 -6.17 4.57
N PRO A 56 2.91 -7.48 4.29
CA PRO A 56 2.66 -8.52 5.29
C PRO A 56 3.49 -8.32 6.55
N THR A 57 4.77 -7.97 6.40
CA THR A 57 5.67 -7.72 7.52
C THR A 57 5.17 -6.56 8.38
N LEU A 58 4.79 -5.44 7.76
CA LEU A 58 4.25 -4.28 8.44
C LEU A 58 2.98 -4.62 9.25
N LEU A 59 2.05 -5.35 8.64
CA LEU A 59 0.81 -5.79 9.30
C LEU A 59 1.10 -6.71 10.48
N GLN A 60 2.02 -7.67 10.34
CA GLN A 60 2.38 -8.60 11.41
C GLN A 60 3.10 -7.89 12.56
N THR A 61 4.01 -6.97 12.26
CA THR A 61 4.70 -6.17 13.29
C THR A 61 3.69 -5.37 14.11
N GLU A 62 2.77 -4.66 13.46
CA GLU A 62 1.76 -3.86 14.16
C GLU A 62 0.75 -4.75 14.92
N ALA A 63 0.43 -5.94 14.43
CA ALA A 63 -0.45 -6.89 15.12
C ALA A 63 0.19 -7.46 16.40
N ALA A 64 1.51 -7.72 16.36
CA ALA A 64 2.28 -8.23 17.49
C ALA A 64 2.52 -7.15 18.56
N GLN A 65 2.84 -5.93 18.11
CA GLN A 65 3.09 -4.78 18.97
C GLN A 65 2.32 -3.58 18.40
N PRO A 66 1.13 -3.25 18.92
CA PRO A 66 0.34 -2.11 18.42
C PRO A 66 0.85 -0.75 18.91
N GLY A 67 0.78 0.29 18.06
CA GLY A 67 1.25 1.65 18.34
C GLY A 67 2.69 2.04 17.92
N PRO A 68 3.59 1.17 17.39
CA PRO A 68 4.94 1.58 17.01
C PRO A 68 4.94 2.49 15.78
N VAL A 69 3.99 2.29 14.85
CA VAL A 69 3.87 3.12 13.65
C VAL A 69 3.12 4.43 13.95
N THR A 70 2.02 4.37 14.70
CA THR A 70 1.09 5.51 14.84
C THR A 70 1.41 6.44 16.01
N LYS A 71 2.40 6.13 16.86
CA LYS A 71 2.82 6.85 18.10
C LYS A 71 1.71 7.10 19.14
N ARG A 72 0.45 6.87 18.80
CA ARG A 72 -0.70 6.87 19.71
C ARG A 72 -0.97 5.46 20.20
N ARG A 73 -1.58 5.36 21.38
CA ARG A 73 -2.15 4.10 21.83
C ARG A 73 -3.39 3.78 20.97
N PRO A 74 -3.42 2.64 20.26
CA PRO A 74 -4.63 2.21 19.57
C PRO A 74 -5.69 1.75 20.57
N THR A 75 -6.96 1.90 20.18
CA THR A 75 -8.12 1.35 20.89
C THR A 75 -8.18 -0.17 20.72
N ASP A 76 -8.90 -0.86 21.60
CA ASP A 76 -9.04 -2.33 21.52
C ASP A 76 -9.66 -2.77 20.18
N GLY A 77 -10.61 -1.98 19.66
CA GLY A 77 -11.21 -2.23 18.35
C GLY A 77 -10.22 -2.07 17.19
N GLU A 78 -9.32 -1.08 17.27
CA GLU A 78 -8.24 -0.90 16.29
C GLU A 78 -7.22 -2.03 16.35
N VAL A 79 -6.88 -2.51 17.54
CA VAL A 79 -5.99 -3.68 17.73
C VAL A 79 -6.59 -4.93 17.10
N GLU A 80 -7.88 -5.18 17.31
CA GLU A 80 -8.56 -6.32 16.70
C GLU A 80 -8.60 -6.21 15.16
N ALA A 81 -8.87 -5.02 14.63
CA ALA A 81 -8.83 -4.77 13.19
C ALA A 81 -7.44 -5.03 12.58
N ILE A 82 -6.35 -4.65 13.28
CA ILE A 82 -4.98 -4.92 12.83
C ILE A 82 -4.70 -6.41 12.80
N ARG A 83 -5.08 -7.14 13.86
CA ARG A 83 -4.89 -8.60 13.92
C ARG A 83 -5.67 -9.32 12.83
N LYS A 84 -6.92 -8.91 12.59
CA LYS A 84 -7.74 -9.43 11.49
C LYS A 84 -7.06 -9.17 10.14
N ALA A 85 -6.58 -7.95 9.91
CA ALA A 85 -5.87 -7.60 8.67
C ALA A 85 -4.58 -8.42 8.51
N ALA A 86 -3.79 -8.60 9.57
CA ALA A 86 -2.55 -9.39 9.54
C ALA A 86 -2.79 -10.90 9.34
N GLY A 87 -3.91 -11.43 9.83
CA GLY A 87 -4.31 -12.82 9.62
C GLY A 87 -4.92 -13.12 8.25
N LYS A 88 -5.26 -12.08 7.47
CA LYS A 88 -5.85 -12.24 6.13
C LYS A 88 -4.75 -12.46 5.09
N ARG A 89 -4.99 -13.40 4.16
CA ARG A 89 -4.18 -13.52 2.94
C ARG A 89 -4.60 -12.44 1.95
N TRP A 90 -3.75 -11.44 1.77
CA TRP A 90 -3.96 -10.38 0.80
C TRP A 90 -3.45 -10.79 -0.58
N GLU A 91 -4.20 -10.42 -1.61
CA GLU A 91 -3.84 -10.63 -3.01
C GLU A 91 -3.47 -9.30 -3.65
N TYR A 92 -2.17 -9.00 -3.64
CA TYR A 92 -1.63 -7.83 -4.30
C TYR A 92 -1.49 -8.09 -5.80
N GLY A 93 -1.86 -7.10 -6.61
CA GLY A 93 -1.72 -7.17 -8.07
C GLY A 93 -0.71 -6.15 -8.57
N ILE A 94 0.26 -6.60 -9.38
CA ILE A 94 1.11 -5.71 -10.19
C ILE A 94 0.62 -5.81 -11.63
N GLU A 95 0.31 -4.66 -12.21
CA GLU A 95 -0.10 -4.57 -13.61
C GLU A 95 0.69 -3.49 -14.31
N MET A 96 0.75 -3.57 -15.64
CA MET A 96 1.27 -2.47 -16.44
C MET A 96 0.32 -1.28 -16.33
N ASN A 97 0.85 -0.09 -16.07
CA ASN A 97 0.03 1.11 -16.02
C ASN A 97 -0.63 1.34 -17.39
N PRO A 98 -1.97 1.32 -17.51
CA PRO A 98 -2.66 1.49 -18.79
C PRO A 98 -2.45 2.90 -19.39
N PHE A 99 -2.01 3.86 -18.58
CA PHE A 99 -1.71 5.23 -18.99
C PHE A 99 -0.22 5.46 -19.30
N GLN A 100 0.61 4.42 -19.27
CA GLN A 100 2.01 4.56 -19.67
C GLN A 100 2.10 4.94 -21.16
N ARG A 101 3.13 5.70 -21.55
CA ARG A 101 3.43 5.83 -22.99
C ARG A 101 4.17 4.58 -23.45
N PRO A 102 3.74 3.96 -24.56
CA PRO A 102 4.48 2.86 -25.19
C PRO A 102 5.95 3.25 -25.46
N GLY A 103 6.84 2.25 -25.36
CA GLY A 103 8.28 2.39 -25.64
C GLY A 103 9.16 1.95 -24.47
N GLN A 104 10.44 1.72 -24.77
CA GLN A 104 11.47 1.29 -23.83
C GLN A 104 12.46 2.42 -23.61
N ARG A 105 12.83 2.71 -22.36
CA ARG A 105 13.91 3.66 -22.07
C ARG A 105 15.25 3.14 -22.59
N PRO A 106 16.19 4.02 -22.99
CA PRO A 106 17.53 3.63 -23.41
C PRO A 106 18.42 3.26 -22.20
N VAL A 107 17.94 2.33 -21.38
CA VAL A 107 18.63 1.79 -20.19
C VAL A 107 18.55 0.26 -20.23
N PRO A 108 19.50 -0.48 -19.60
CA PRO A 108 19.57 -1.94 -19.68
C PRO A 108 18.37 -2.68 -19.07
N THR A 109 17.62 -2.05 -18.17
CA THR A 109 16.45 -2.63 -17.50
C THR A 109 15.18 -2.38 -18.33
N LYS A 110 14.32 -3.40 -18.46
CA LYS A 110 13.02 -3.26 -19.15
C LYS A 110 12.12 -2.28 -18.40
N LEU A 111 11.92 -1.09 -18.96
CA LEU A 111 11.26 0.05 -18.32
C LEU A 111 10.51 0.88 -19.36
N PRO A 112 9.26 1.30 -19.07
CA PRO A 112 8.48 2.09 -20.00
C PRO A 112 8.98 3.53 -20.15
N ASN A 113 8.58 4.16 -21.25
CA ASN A 113 9.13 5.41 -21.77
C ASN A 113 8.87 6.68 -20.89
N VAL A 114 8.14 6.58 -19.77
CA VAL A 114 7.72 7.69 -18.88
C VAL A 114 7.58 7.21 -17.43
N PRO A 115 7.61 8.12 -16.43
CA PRO A 115 7.55 7.73 -15.02
C PRO A 115 6.18 7.09 -14.74
N ASN A 116 6.15 5.99 -13.97
CA ASN A 116 4.98 5.21 -13.57
C ASN A 116 4.59 4.10 -14.56
N GLY A 117 5.49 3.13 -14.75
CA GLY A 117 5.27 1.99 -15.63
C GLY A 117 4.29 0.95 -15.13
N PHE A 118 4.12 0.89 -13.81
CA PHE A 118 3.37 -0.17 -13.15
C PHE A 118 2.32 0.43 -12.23
N THR A 119 1.21 -0.28 -12.08
CA THR A 119 0.19 -0.05 -11.08
C THR A 119 0.21 -1.19 -10.09
N VAL A 120 0.09 -0.86 -8.80
CA VAL A 120 0.00 -1.83 -7.72
C VAL A 120 -1.35 -1.69 -7.05
N ARG A 121 -2.11 -2.78 -7.01
CA ARG A 121 -3.33 -2.91 -6.19
C ARG A 121 -2.95 -3.41 -4.82
N VAL A 122 -3.15 -2.57 -3.80
CA VAL A 122 -2.82 -2.87 -2.40
C VAL A 122 -4.02 -3.46 -1.67
N VAL A 123 -5.19 -2.84 -1.79
CA VAL A 123 -6.47 -3.31 -1.22
C VAL A 123 -7.59 -3.11 -2.25
N GLY A 124 -8.58 -4.00 -2.25
CA GLY A 124 -9.74 -3.95 -3.15
C GLY A 124 -9.70 -5.03 -4.24
N LYS A 125 -10.78 -5.12 -5.03
CA LYS A 125 -10.87 -5.98 -6.21
C LYS A 125 -10.43 -5.20 -7.45
#